data_AF-A0A2V5YRT9-F1
#
_entry.id   AF-A0A2V5YRT9-F1
#
_cell.length_a   1.000
_cell.length_b   1.000
_cell.length_c   1.000
_cell.angle_alpha   90.00
_cell.angle_beta   90.00
_cell.angle_gamma   90.00
#
_symmetry.space_group_name_H-M   'P 1'
#
loop_
_entity.id
_entity.type
_entity.pdbx_description
1 polymer ?
#
loop_
_entity_poly.entity_id
_entity_poly.type
_entity_poly.pdbx_seq_one_letter_code
_entity_poly.pdbx_strand_id
1 'polypeptide(L)'
;MNWWRSLKQTMKINHKQTYNYASTFTPLLRYVTTRNLAVAMFVAVAFFGTTRGSEAEKTALGRGKAKEGQLSQGSLQVYSATDAFDDGGLPYYAHSSYVIYTTDEKLFKNVENHMSNSDEAPEIVTVLKGSHVIEARSERDGYVRVRVVIKRGLLTVQDLDGEQTDVQERPTVATYSRCAASW
;
A
#
# COMPACT_ATOMS: atom_id res chain seq x y z
N MET A 1 -12.54 -5.75 -69.58
CA MET A 1 -11.08 -5.59 -69.55
C MET A 1 -10.67 -4.97 -68.23
N ASN A 2 -9.96 -5.79 -67.46
CA ASN A 2 -8.86 -5.44 -66.56
C ASN A 2 -9.11 -4.51 -65.36
N TRP A 3 -9.16 -5.20 -64.22
CA TRP A 3 -8.24 -4.98 -63.08
C TRP A 3 -8.57 -3.87 -62.08
N TRP A 4 -9.19 -4.34 -61.00
CA TRP A 4 -8.94 -3.91 -59.63
C TRP A 4 -7.44 -3.81 -59.32
N ARG A 5 -6.88 -2.61 -59.16
CA ARG A 5 -5.72 -2.38 -58.28
C ARG A 5 -5.71 -0.95 -57.73
N SER A 6 -5.43 -0.88 -56.43
CA SER A 6 -4.69 0.20 -55.76
C SER A 6 -5.46 1.09 -54.78
N LEU A 7 -6.27 0.48 -53.91
CA LEU A 7 -6.37 0.92 -52.51
C LEU A 7 -5.29 0.18 -51.70
N LYS A 8 -4.11 0.77 -51.57
CA LYS A 8 -3.14 0.48 -50.49
C LYS A 8 -2.31 1.72 -50.20
N GLN A 9 -2.90 2.65 -49.45
CA GLN A 9 -2.08 3.48 -48.56
C GLN A 9 -1.59 2.57 -47.45
N THR A 10 -0.37 2.07 -47.63
CA THR A 10 0.33 1.27 -46.64
C THR A 10 0.80 2.20 -45.53
N MET A 11 -0.05 2.40 -44.52
CA MET A 11 0.43 2.92 -43.24
C MET A 11 1.27 1.80 -42.62
N LYS A 12 2.59 1.91 -42.82
CA LYS A 12 3.59 0.95 -42.36
C LYS A 12 3.74 1.11 -40.86
N ILE A 13 2.81 0.53 -40.10
CA ILE A 13 2.97 0.31 -38.66
C ILE A 13 4.17 -0.63 -38.47
N ASN A 14 5.31 -0.04 -38.14
CA ASN A 14 6.51 -0.78 -37.80
C ASN A 14 6.24 -1.57 -36.52
N HIS A 15 6.20 -2.87 -36.75
CA HIS A 15 6.20 -3.94 -35.79
C HIS A 15 7.44 -3.87 -34.86
N LYS A 16 7.24 -4.14 -33.57
CA LYS A 16 8.24 -4.42 -32.51
C LYS A 16 9.12 -3.24 -32.09
N GLN A 17 8.65 -2.50 -31.10
CA GLN A 17 9.53 -1.99 -30.05
C GLN A 17 9.28 -2.80 -28.78
N THR A 18 9.99 -3.92 -28.68
CA THR A 18 10.27 -4.60 -27.41
C THR A 18 11.14 -3.68 -26.58
N TYR A 19 10.60 -3.12 -25.51
CA TYR A 19 11.38 -2.42 -24.49
C TYR A 19 12.19 -3.49 -23.73
N ASN A 20 13.40 -3.74 -24.22
CA ASN A 20 14.40 -4.46 -23.45
C ASN A 20 14.76 -3.56 -22.26
N TYR A 21 14.39 -3.99 -21.06
CA TYR A 21 14.95 -3.47 -19.82
C TYR A 21 16.42 -3.93 -19.75
N ALA A 22 17.26 -3.29 -20.55
CA ALA A 22 18.69 -3.46 -20.51
C ALA A 22 19.18 -2.79 -19.22
N SER A 23 19.50 -3.63 -18.24
CA SER A 23 20.16 -3.29 -16.99
C SER A 23 21.28 -2.27 -17.21
N THR A 24 21.00 -1.01 -16.85
CA THR A 24 21.99 0.06 -16.76
C THR A 24 22.78 -0.09 -15.48
N PHE A 25 23.63 -1.12 -15.37
CA PHE A 25 24.58 -1.23 -14.27
C PHE A 25 25.84 -2.01 -14.64
N THR A 26 26.62 -1.53 -15.62
CA THR A 26 28.06 -1.85 -15.65
C THR A 26 28.87 -0.72 -16.27
N PRO A 27 29.67 -0.01 -15.45
CA PRO A 27 30.96 0.46 -15.96
C PRO A 27 32.17 0.15 -15.05
N LEU A 28 32.04 -0.69 -14.01
CA LEU A 28 33.13 -0.93 -13.05
C LEU A 28 33.70 -2.36 -13.00
N LEU A 29 33.15 -3.34 -13.71
CA LEU A 29 33.69 -4.71 -13.70
C LEU A 29 34.91 -4.92 -14.61
N ARG A 30 35.56 -3.85 -15.08
CA ARG A 30 36.84 -3.96 -15.82
C ARG A 30 38.07 -4.00 -14.93
N TYR A 31 37.90 -4.00 -13.60
CA TYR A 31 39.03 -4.02 -12.66
C TYR A 31 38.79 -4.92 -11.44
N VAL A 32 38.32 -6.14 -11.67
CA VAL A 32 38.30 -7.18 -10.63
C VAL A 32 39.09 -8.37 -11.16
N THR A 33 40.39 -8.39 -10.86
CA THR A 33 41.22 -9.59 -11.02
C THR A 33 40.85 -10.60 -9.93
N THR A 34 40.87 -11.89 -10.26
CA THR A 34 40.53 -13.02 -9.37
C THR A 34 41.22 -12.98 -8.00
N ARG A 35 42.39 -12.34 -7.91
CA ARG A 35 43.13 -12.15 -6.65
C ARG A 35 42.45 -11.16 -5.70
N ASN A 36 41.86 -10.08 -6.19
CA ASN A 36 41.18 -9.09 -5.34
C ASN A 36 39.86 -9.66 -4.77
N LEU A 37 39.18 -10.51 -5.54
CA LEU A 37 37.98 -11.20 -5.09
C LEU A 37 38.30 -12.20 -3.97
N ALA A 38 39.38 -12.98 -4.11
CA ALA A 38 39.79 -13.96 -3.10
C ALA A 38 40.16 -13.31 -1.76
N VAL A 39 40.85 -12.17 -1.79
CA VAL A 39 41.19 -11.41 -0.58
C VAL A 39 39.94 -10.88 0.12
N ALA A 40 38.97 -10.32 -0.64
CA ALA A 40 37.71 -9.84 -0.06
C ALA A 40 36.91 -10.97 0.61
N MET A 41 36.86 -12.16 -0.01
CA MET A 41 36.19 -13.34 0.57
C MET A 41 36.89 -13.83 1.85
N PHE A 42 38.22 -13.84 1.88
CA PHE A 42 38.98 -14.20 3.10
C PHE A 42 38.73 -13.24 4.26
N VAL A 43 38.65 -11.94 3.99
CA VAL A 43 38.30 -10.92 5.00
C VAL A 43 36.87 -11.13 5.52
N ALA A 44 35.92 -11.43 4.64
CA ALA A 44 34.54 -11.70 5.05
C ALA A 44 34.41 -12.96 5.93
N VAL A 45 35.13 -14.04 5.60
CA VAL A 45 35.14 -15.27 6.42
C VAL A 45 35.82 -15.04 7.77
N ALA A 46 36.89 -14.24 7.83
CA ALA A 46 37.53 -13.88 9.09
C ALA A 46 36.62 -13.03 10.00
N PHE A 47 35.79 -12.15 9.43
CA PHE A 47 34.82 -11.35 10.19
C PHE A 47 33.56 -12.12 10.60
N PHE A 48 33.12 -13.11 9.82
CA PHE A 48 31.91 -13.90 10.12
C PHE A 48 32.18 -15.22 10.84
N GLY A 49 33.43 -15.67 10.95
CA GLY A 49 33.79 -16.99 11.49
C GLY A 49 33.89 -17.11 13.02
N THR A 50 33.79 -16.03 13.80
CA THR A 50 34.07 -16.06 15.25
C THR A 50 32.96 -15.45 16.11
N THR A 51 31.76 -16.03 16.10
CA THR A 51 30.86 -15.94 17.27
C THR A 51 30.23 -17.29 17.59
N ARG A 52 31.09 -18.27 17.88
CA ARG A 52 30.70 -19.46 18.64
C ARG A 52 30.93 -19.18 20.12
N GLY A 53 29.85 -18.85 20.83
CA GLY A 53 29.76 -18.90 22.29
C GLY A 53 30.01 -17.58 23.02
N SER A 54 28.95 -17.00 23.57
CA SER A 54 29.05 -16.21 24.80
C SER A 54 27.78 -16.42 25.62
N GLU A 55 27.85 -17.32 26.59
CA GLU A 55 27.08 -17.19 27.82
C GLU A 55 27.51 -15.88 28.49
N ALA A 56 26.59 -14.93 28.59
CA ALA A 56 26.74 -13.74 29.42
C ALA A 56 25.45 -13.57 30.21
N GLU A 57 25.33 -14.36 31.27
CA GLU A 57 24.44 -14.08 32.39
C GLU A 57 24.98 -12.86 33.16
N LYS A 58 24.03 -12.07 33.69
CA LYS A 58 24.15 -11.03 34.74
C LYS A 58 24.29 -9.57 34.30
N THR A 59 23.14 -8.91 34.46
CA THR A 59 22.98 -7.53 34.96
C THR A 59 23.68 -6.42 34.19
N ALA A 60 23.03 -5.97 33.12
CA ALA A 60 23.02 -4.57 32.74
C ALA A 60 21.56 -4.10 32.64
N LEU A 61 21.08 -3.55 33.76
CA LEU A 61 19.87 -2.75 33.87
C LEU A 61 20.15 -1.44 33.11
N GLY A 62 20.04 -1.52 31.78
CA GLY A 62 20.60 -0.54 30.87
C GLY A 62 19.69 -0.30 29.68
N ARG A 63 18.47 0.17 29.97
CA ARG A 63 17.78 1.18 29.16
C ARG A 63 17.78 0.95 27.64
N GLY A 64 17.56 -0.28 27.21
CA GLY A 64 16.75 -0.51 26.02
C GLY A 64 15.31 -0.27 26.43
N LYS A 65 14.89 1.00 26.50
CA LYS A 65 13.46 1.30 26.34
C LYS A 65 13.14 0.72 24.96
N ALA A 66 12.68 -0.52 24.92
CA ALA A 66 11.90 -1.01 23.82
C ALA A 66 10.89 0.11 23.61
N LYS A 67 11.00 0.80 22.47
CA LYS A 67 9.95 1.66 22.00
C LYS A 67 8.79 0.71 21.64
N GLU A 68 8.18 0.07 22.63
CA GLU A 68 6.97 -0.74 22.53
C GLU A 68 5.72 0.14 22.43
N GLY A 69 5.90 1.43 22.13
CA GLY A 69 4.88 2.32 21.56
C GLY A 69 5.04 2.53 20.05
N GLN A 70 5.98 1.85 19.38
CA GLN A 70 6.39 2.15 18.01
C GLN A 70 5.54 1.41 16.98
N LEU A 71 4.70 2.17 16.28
CA LEU A 71 3.96 1.77 15.08
C LEU A 71 2.96 0.62 15.30
N SER A 72 2.08 0.78 16.27
CA SER A 72 0.87 -0.03 16.33
C SER A 72 0.06 0.20 15.04
N GLN A 73 -0.01 -0.81 14.18
CA GLN A 73 -0.68 -0.75 12.87
C GLN A 73 -2.09 -1.34 12.91
N GLY A 74 -2.93 -0.92 11.97
CA GLY A 74 -4.19 -1.55 11.61
C GLY A 74 -4.28 -1.77 10.10
N SER A 75 -5.43 -2.22 9.62
CA SER A 75 -5.67 -2.46 8.20
C SER A 75 -6.79 -1.55 7.71
N LEU A 76 -6.70 -1.14 6.45
CA LEU A 76 -7.67 -0.29 5.78
C LEU A 76 -8.02 -0.92 4.43
N GLN A 77 -9.30 -1.02 4.13
CA GLN A 77 -9.83 -1.38 2.82
C GLN A 77 -10.79 -0.28 2.37
N VAL A 78 -10.62 0.22 1.14
CA VAL A 78 -11.40 1.34 0.61
C VAL A 78 -12.12 0.89 -0.65
N TYR A 79 -13.44 0.98 -0.65
CA TYR A 79 -14.25 0.83 -1.85
C TYR A 79 -14.33 2.20 -2.53
N SER A 80 -13.49 2.38 -3.55
CA SER A 80 -13.48 3.56 -4.41
C SER A 80 -14.23 3.30 -5.71
N ALA A 81 -14.42 4.34 -6.51
CA ALA A 81 -14.99 4.23 -7.84
C ALA A 81 -14.25 3.20 -8.69
N THR A 82 -14.99 2.47 -9.52
CA THR A 82 -14.41 1.47 -10.41
C THR A 82 -14.08 2.05 -11.79
N ASP A 83 -13.06 1.50 -12.44
CA ASP A 83 -12.72 1.79 -13.83
C ASP A 83 -12.89 0.52 -14.67
N ALA A 84 -13.64 0.63 -15.76
CA ALA A 84 -13.89 -0.48 -16.67
C ALA A 84 -12.65 -0.76 -17.54
N PHE A 85 -12.20 -2.01 -17.56
CA PHE A 85 -11.11 -2.49 -18.39
C PHE A 85 -11.57 -3.70 -19.21
N ASP A 86 -11.46 -3.62 -20.54
CA ASP A 86 -11.78 -4.74 -21.44
C ASP A 86 -10.54 -5.61 -21.66
N ASP A 87 -10.64 -6.89 -21.31
CA ASP A 87 -9.65 -7.90 -21.69
C ASP A 87 -10.33 -8.99 -22.53
N GLY A 88 -10.13 -8.91 -23.85
CA GLY A 88 -10.66 -9.91 -24.78
C GLY A 88 -12.18 -9.92 -24.90
N GLY A 89 -12.85 -8.77 -24.69
CA GLY A 89 -14.31 -8.66 -24.74
C GLY A 89 -15.02 -8.99 -23.41
N LEU A 90 -14.27 -9.20 -22.33
CA LEU A 90 -14.79 -9.31 -20.97
C LEU A 90 -14.44 -8.05 -20.19
N PRO A 91 -15.44 -7.25 -19.74
CA PRO A 91 -15.19 -6.08 -18.92
C PRO A 91 -14.91 -6.48 -17.47
N TYR A 92 -13.85 -5.89 -16.91
CA TYR A 92 -13.48 -5.94 -15.49
C TYR A 92 -13.60 -4.55 -14.87
N TYR A 93 -13.92 -4.47 -13.58
CA TYR A 93 -14.16 -3.22 -12.85
C TYR A 93 -13.22 -3.09 -11.64
N ALA A 94 -11.97 -2.72 -11.90
CA ALA A 94 -10.98 -2.52 -10.85
C ALA A 94 -11.26 -1.24 -10.07
N HIS A 95 -11.03 -1.24 -8.76
CA HIS A 95 -11.15 -0.05 -7.94
C HIS A 95 -10.02 0.95 -8.25
N SER A 96 -10.39 2.22 -8.34
CA SER A 96 -9.47 3.34 -8.63
C SER A 96 -8.53 3.62 -7.45
N SER A 97 -7.36 4.17 -7.78
CA SER A 97 -6.34 4.50 -6.79
C SER A 97 -6.78 5.60 -5.82
N TYR A 98 -6.14 5.62 -4.65
CA TYR A 98 -6.37 6.62 -3.62
C TYR A 98 -5.11 6.99 -2.86
N VAL A 99 -5.19 8.13 -2.19
CA VAL A 99 -4.08 8.71 -1.44
C VAL A 99 -4.42 8.78 0.04
N ILE A 100 -3.51 8.29 0.87
CA ILE A 100 -3.58 8.39 2.33
C ILE A 100 -2.66 9.53 2.77
N TYR A 101 -3.21 10.44 3.58
CA TYR A 101 -2.49 11.50 4.26
C TYR A 101 -2.42 11.25 5.76
N THR A 102 -1.37 11.75 6.39
CA THR A 102 -1.29 11.84 7.85
C THR A 102 -2.20 12.96 8.38
N THR A 103 -2.37 13.03 9.70
CA THR A 103 -3.06 14.17 10.35
C THR A 103 -2.45 15.52 10.02
N ASP A 104 -1.16 15.55 9.68
CA ASP A 104 -0.41 16.76 9.34
C ASP A 104 -0.50 17.06 7.83
N GLU A 105 -1.46 16.44 7.13
CA GLU A 105 -1.70 16.58 5.68
C GLU A 105 -0.51 16.17 4.80
N LYS A 106 0.45 15.43 5.35
CA LYS A 106 1.57 14.89 4.59
C LYS A 106 1.15 13.62 3.90
N LEU A 107 1.55 13.48 2.65
CA LEU A 107 1.40 12.25 1.87
C LEU A 107 2.03 11.08 2.65
N PHE A 108 1.22 10.09 3.00
CA PHE A 108 1.66 8.88 3.67
C PHE A 108 1.90 7.75 2.67
N LYS A 109 0.90 7.46 1.83
CA LYS A 109 0.96 6.38 0.82
C LYS A 109 -0.01 6.66 -0.32
N ASN A 110 0.39 6.33 -1.53
CA ASN A 110 -0.51 6.16 -2.68
C ASN A 110 -0.80 4.66 -2.86
N VAL A 111 -2.07 4.30 -3.03
CA VAL A 111 -2.56 2.93 -3.12
C VAL A 111 -3.29 2.77 -4.43
N GLU A 112 -2.85 1.83 -5.26
CA GLU A 112 -3.48 1.58 -6.58
C GLU A 112 -4.88 0.97 -6.44
N ASN A 113 -5.11 0.27 -5.33
CA ASN A 113 -6.39 -0.34 -4.94
C ASN A 113 -6.82 -1.57 -5.74
N HIS A 114 -5.89 -2.15 -6.51
CA HIS A 114 -6.05 -3.43 -7.20
C HIS A 114 -4.66 -4.03 -7.49
N MET A 115 -4.53 -5.35 -7.61
CA MET A 115 -3.26 -5.98 -8.02
C MET A 115 -3.05 -5.99 -9.54
N SER A 116 -4.15 -5.95 -10.30
CA SER A 116 -4.16 -5.92 -11.76
C SER A 116 -5.47 -5.32 -12.27
N ASN A 117 -5.53 -4.92 -13.53
CA ASN A 117 -6.77 -4.36 -14.10
C ASN A 117 -7.95 -5.34 -14.12
N SER A 118 -7.69 -6.65 -14.00
CA SER A 118 -8.71 -7.69 -13.89
C SER A 118 -9.05 -8.06 -12.44
N ASP A 119 -8.40 -7.42 -11.46
CA ASP A 119 -8.64 -7.63 -10.04
C ASP A 119 -9.66 -6.61 -9.53
N GLU A 120 -10.89 -7.06 -9.34
CA GLU A 120 -11.99 -6.22 -8.87
C GLU A 120 -12.02 -6.09 -7.35
N ALA A 121 -11.15 -6.80 -6.62
CA ALA A 121 -11.12 -6.72 -5.16
C ALA A 121 -10.26 -5.53 -4.69
N PRO A 122 -10.77 -4.68 -3.77
CA PRO A 122 -10.00 -3.56 -3.26
C PRO A 122 -8.85 -4.03 -2.35
N GLU A 123 -7.70 -3.37 -2.48
CA GLU A 123 -6.47 -3.72 -1.73
C GLU A 123 -6.65 -3.48 -0.22
N ILE A 124 -6.26 -4.46 0.59
CA ILE A 124 -6.16 -4.29 2.04
C ILE A 124 -4.77 -3.78 2.39
N VAL A 125 -4.69 -2.56 2.93
CA VAL A 125 -3.42 -1.88 3.22
C VAL A 125 -3.19 -1.74 4.71
N THR A 126 -1.96 -2.03 5.15
CA THR A 126 -1.51 -1.79 6.52
C THR A 126 -1.16 -0.32 6.72
N VAL A 127 -1.83 0.33 7.68
CA VAL A 127 -1.67 1.76 8.00
C VAL A 127 -1.38 1.90 9.50
N LEU A 128 -0.71 2.99 9.89
CA LEU A 128 -0.49 3.28 11.31
C LEU A 128 -1.82 3.51 12.03
N LYS A 129 -1.90 3.16 13.32
CA LYS A 129 -3.05 3.54 14.14
C LYS A 129 -3.16 5.06 14.18
N GLY A 130 -4.39 5.56 14.20
CA GLY A 130 -4.67 6.98 14.34
C GLY A 130 -5.68 7.49 13.33
N SER A 131 -5.81 8.81 13.29
CA SER A 131 -6.67 9.49 12.32
C SER A 131 -5.88 9.72 11.03
N HIS A 132 -6.48 9.38 9.91
CA HIS A 132 -5.93 9.62 8.59
C HIS A 132 -6.97 10.31 7.71
N VAL A 133 -6.50 11.04 6.71
CA VAL A 133 -7.36 11.57 5.66
C VAL A 133 -7.10 10.76 4.41
N ILE A 134 -8.15 10.27 3.78
CA ILE A 134 -8.11 9.56 2.52
C ILE A 134 -8.69 10.49 1.46
N GLU A 135 -7.96 10.65 0.36
CA GLU A 135 -8.46 11.27 -0.86
C GLU A 135 -8.63 10.19 -1.92
N ALA A 136 -9.86 10.01 -2.40
CA ALA A 136 -10.21 8.94 -3.31
C ALA A 136 -11.36 9.37 -4.21
N ARG A 137 -11.50 8.73 -5.37
CA ARG A 137 -12.65 8.96 -6.25
C ARG A 137 -13.83 8.10 -5.78
N SER A 138 -14.97 8.74 -5.53
CA SER A 138 -16.31 8.15 -5.37
C SER A 138 -17.02 8.14 -6.73
N GLU A 139 -17.88 7.16 -6.98
CA GLU A 139 -18.68 7.11 -8.22
C GLU A 139 -19.72 8.23 -8.23
N ARG A 140 -20.28 8.57 -7.07
CA ARG A 140 -21.33 9.59 -6.94
C ARG A 140 -20.79 11.02 -6.93
N ASP A 141 -19.75 11.27 -6.15
CA ASP A 141 -19.34 12.63 -5.77
C ASP A 141 -17.97 13.03 -6.36
N GLY A 142 -17.33 12.14 -7.11
CA GLY A 142 -16.00 12.38 -7.67
C GLY A 142 -14.91 12.31 -6.59
N TYR A 143 -13.87 13.15 -6.65
CA TYR A 143 -12.79 13.12 -5.65
C TYR A 143 -13.26 13.68 -4.30
N VAL A 144 -13.30 12.81 -3.29
CA VAL A 144 -13.72 13.13 -1.93
C VAL A 144 -12.57 12.95 -0.94
N ARG A 145 -12.60 13.74 0.14
CA ARG A 145 -11.68 13.63 1.27
C ARG A 145 -12.42 13.15 2.51
N VAL A 146 -12.10 11.96 3.00
CA VAL A 146 -12.76 11.34 4.15
C VAL A 146 -11.76 11.12 5.26
N ARG A 147 -12.14 11.48 6.49
CA ARG A 147 -11.35 11.18 7.69
C ARG A 147 -11.71 9.80 8.21
N VAL A 148 -10.71 8.93 8.38
CA VAL A 148 -10.87 7.59 8.95
C VAL A 148 -10.05 7.43 10.22
N VAL A 149 -10.52 6.59 11.14
CA VAL A 149 -9.81 6.26 12.38
C VAL A 149 -9.41 4.79 12.36
N ILE A 150 -8.11 4.54 12.22
CA ILE A 150 -7.55 3.20 12.18
C ILE A 150 -7.22 2.73 13.60
N LYS A 151 -7.80 1.59 13.98
CA LYS A 151 -7.54 0.92 15.26
C LYS A 151 -6.48 -0.16 15.10
N ARG A 152 -5.73 -0.44 16.17
CA ARG A 152 -4.68 -1.47 16.17
C ARG A 152 -5.26 -2.84 15.84
N GLY A 153 -4.65 -3.54 14.87
CA GLY A 153 -4.97 -4.93 14.53
C GLY A 153 -6.40 -5.14 14.01
N LEU A 154 -7.13 -4.07 13.71
CA LEU A 154 -8.48 -4.14 13.18
C LEU A 154 -8.48 -3.68 11.71
N LEU A 155 -9.33 -4.34 10.93
CA LEU A 155 -9.68 -3.90 9.59
C LEU A 155 -10.73 -2.79 9.68
N THR A 156 -10.42 -1.66 9.09
CA THR A 156 -11.34 -0.55 8.86
C THR A 156 -11.79 -0.62 7.41
N VAL A 157 -13.09 -0.77 7.18
CA VAL A 157 -13.67 -0.76 5.84
C VAL A 157 -14.29 0.61 5.62
N GLN A 158 -13.88 1.29 4.54
CA GLN A 158 -14.46 2.55 4.12
C GLN A 158 -15.12 2.37 2.77
N ASP A 159 -16.43 2.59 2.73
CA ASP A 159 -17.20 2.71 1.50
C ASP A 159 -17.43 4.20 1.22
N LEU A 160 -17.06 4.68 0.04
CA LEU A 160 -17.18 6.10 -0.32
C LEU A 160 -18.56 6.45 -0.89
N ASP A 161 -19.27 5.45 -1.44
CA ASP A 161 -20.58 5.62 -2.07
C ASP A 161 -21.73 5.10 -1.18
N GLY A 162 -21.39 4.36 -0.13
CA GLY A 162 -22.30 3.94 0.93
C GLY A 162 -22.87 5.13 1.72
N GLU A 163 -24.08 4.97 2.25
CA GLU A 163 -24.62 5.96 3.19
C GLU A 163 -23.72 6.02 4.42
N GLN A 164 -23.18 7.20 4.70
CA GLN A 164 -22.39 7.48 5.90
C GLN A 164 -23.27 7.26 7.13
N THR A 165 -23.35 6.01 7.59
CA THR A 165 -24.08 5.68 8.81
C THR A 165 -23.18 6.14 9.95
N ASP A 166 -23.36 7.39 10.37
CA ASP A 166 -22.79 7.91 11.62
C ASP A 166 -23.48 7.17 12.78
N VAL A 167 -23.17 5.89 12.94
CA VAL A 167 -23.49 5.14 14.16
C VAL A 167 -22.43 5.52 15.18
N GLN A 168 -22.44 6.78 15.58
CA GLN A 168 -22.14 7.12 16.96
C GLN A 168 -23.27 6.53 17.80
N GLU A 169 -23.06 5.32 18.33
CA GLU A 169 -23.76 4.91 19.53
C GLU A 169 -23.47 5.95 20.62
N ARG A 170 -24.40 6.91 20.76
CA ARG A 170 -24.56 7.71 21.97
C ARG A 170 -24.59 6.71 23.15
N PRO A 171 -23.70 6.80 24.14
CA PRO A 171 -23.95 6.16 25.41
C PRO A 171 -25.10 6.93 26.07
N THR A 172 -26.34 6.49 25.89
CA THR A 172 -27.46 6.95 26.73
C THR A 172 -27.25 6.40 28.13
N VAL A 173 -26.49 7.14 28.95
CA VAL A 173 -26.56 7.01 30.39
C VAL A 173 -27.87 7.66 30.82
N ALA A 174 -28.93 6.87 30.89
CA ALA A 174 -30.16 7.27 31.56
C ALA A 174 -29.92 7.21 33.08
N THR A 175 -29.43 8.32 33.66
CA THR A 175 -29.48 8.53 35.11
C THR A 175 -30.93 8.75 35.52
N TYR A 176 -31.60 7.70 36.00
CA TYR A 176 -32.93 7.80 36.58
C TYR A 176 -32.81 8.34 38.03
N SER A 177 -32.86 9.65 38.20
CA SER A 177 -33.06 10.26 39.52
C SER A 177 -34.53 10.16 39.91
N ARG A 178 -34.91 9.09 40.61
CA ARG A 178 -36.23 8.97 41.22
C ARG A 178 -36.21 9.75 42.54
N CYS A 179 -36.70 10.99 42.52
CA CYS A 179 -37.02 11.71 43.75
C CYS A 179 -38.19 11.00 44.43
N ALA A 180 -37.98 10.59 45.68
CA ALA A 180 -39.04 10.13 46.56
C ALA A 180 -39.89 11.34 46.98
N ALA A 181 -41.19 11.28 46.72
CA ALA A 181 -42.17 12.14 47.35
C ALA A 181 -43.08 11.25 48.20
N SER A 182 -42.84 11.27 49.50
CA SER A 182 -43.76 10.88 50.55
C SER A 182 -44.85 11.95 50.66
N TRP A 183 -46.13 11.58 50.66
CA TRP A 183 -47.22 12.18 51.46
C TRP A 183 -48.37 11.18 51.53
#